data_AF-A0A800LTS7-F1
#
_entry.id   AF-A0A800LTS7-F1
#
_cell.length_a   1.000
_cell.length_b   1.000
_cell.length_c   1.000
_cell.angle_alpha   90.00
_cell.angle_beta   90.00
_cell.angle_gamma   90.00
#
_symmetry.space_group_name_H-M   'P 1'
#
loop_
_entity.id
_entity.type
_entity.pdbx_description
1 polymer ?
#
loop_
_entity_poly.entity_id
_entity_poly.type
_entity_poly.pdbx_seq_one_letter_code
_entity_poly.pdbx_strand_id
1 'polypeptide(L)'
;AKFYYKIIKFFIGVYDQYTNSFPIHMFLEIEFETYFSRFIMPTVRGQETGSKKRYAGVTVAPDGTEKLLFKGLEQVRTDWTKLARELQAQLYQRIFNDEPYLDLIKPLLEQVRTGQLDHKLVYRKRLRRPLVEYLKNVPPHVQAARKAETWRLNNNLPSAYAKGGWIEYVITLTGPQPLEIGPVNYDYEHYIERQIEPVVDGILPFLNDSFANITERQLGLF
;
A
#
# COMPACT_ATOMS: atom_id res chain seq x y z
N ALA A 1 -26.39 3.53 -16.12
CA ALA A 1 -26.82 4.95 -16.04
C ALA A 1 -28.22 5.16 -15.43
N LYS A 2 -29.31 4.58 -15.98
CA LYS A 2 -30.70 4.87 -15.52
C LYS A 2 -31.00 4.55 -14.04
N PHE A 3 -30.36 3.53 -13.46
CA PHE A 3 -30.57 3.15 -12.05
C PHE A 3 -30.01 4.20 -11.06
N TYR A 4 -28.77 4.66 -11.26
CA TYR A 4 -28.12 5.65 -10.39
C TYR A 4 -28.83 7.01 -10.42
N TYR A 5 -29.30 7.41 -11.60
CA TYR A 5 -30.09 8.63 -11.75
C TYR A 5 -31.42 8.58 -10.97
N LYS A 6 -31.97 7.37 -10.77
CA LYS A 6 -33.19 7.15 -9.98
C LYS A 6 -32.93 7.27 -8.48
N ILE A 7 -31.75 6.84 -8.01
CA ILE A 7 -31.31 7.02 -6.61
C ILE A 7 -31.09 8.51 -6.32
N ILE A 8 -30.38 9.22 -7.20
CA ILE A 8 -30.13 10.66 -7.03
C ILE A 8 -31.46 11.43 -7.01
N LYS A 9 -32.35 11.16 -7.98
CA LYS A 9 -33.68 11.77 -8.00
C LYS A 9 -34.52 11.44 -6.76
N PHE A 10 -34.39 10.23 -6.21
CA PHE A 10 -35.08 9.86 -4.97
C PHE A 10 -34.58 10.71 -3.80
N PHE A 11 -33.26 10.86 -3.61
CA PHE A 11 -32.72 11.69 -2.54
C PHE A 11 -33.14 13.15 -2.70
N ILE A 12 -33.01 13.72 -3.90
CA ILE A 12 -33.48 15.10 -4.18
C ILE A 12 -34.97 15.24 -3.83
N GLY A 13 -35.82 14.29 -4.24
CA GLY A 13 -37.26 14.31 -3.94
C GLY A 13 -37.61 14.18 -2.46
N VAL A 14 -36.84 13.42 -1.67
CA VAL A 14 -37.00 13.36 -0.21
C VAL A 14 -36.64 14.71 0.45
N TYR A 15 -35.65 15.41 -0.09
CA TYR A 15 -35.23 16.72 0.44
C TYR A 15 -36.17 17.87 0.04
N ASP A 16 -36.76 17.83 -1.16
CA ASP A 16 -37.78 18.81 -1.59
C ASP A 16 -39.00 18.83 -0.65
N GLN A 17 -39.35 17.67 -0.06
CA GLN A 17 -40.41 17.59 0.95
C GLN A 17 -40.04 18.32 2.27
N TYR A 18 -38.75 18.33 2.64
CA TYR A 18 -38.26 19.02 3.83
C TYR A 18 -38.20 20.55 3.64
N THR A 19 -37.80 21.03 2.46
CA THR A 19 -37.76 22.46 2.15
C THR A 19 -39.15 23.10 2.03
N ASN A 20 -40.18 22.33 1.67
CA ASN A 20 -41.56 22.83 1.75
C ASN A 20 -42.02 23.11 3.20
N SER A 21 -41.31 22.58 4.20
CA SER A 21 -41.61 22.76 5.63
C SER A 21 -40.79 23.88 6.29
N PHE A 22 -39.73 24.39 5.64
CA PHE A 22 -38.83 25.41 6.19
C PHE A 22 -38.31 26.37 5.11
N PRO A 23 -38.28 27.70 5.34
CA PRO A 23 -37.93 28.70 4.32
C PRO A 23 -36.41 28.81 4.14
N ILE A 24 -35.78 27.80 3.55
CA ILE A 24 -34.34 27.74 3.28
C ILE A 24 -34.11 27.53 1.79
N HIS A 25 -33.20 28.33 1.20
CA HIS A 25 -32.75 28.13 -0.17
C HIS A 25 -31.78 26.94 -0.24
N MET A 26 -32.07 25.99 -1.13
CA MET A 26 -31.35 24.73 -1.25
C MET A 26 -30.21 24.85 -2.27
N PHE A 27 -29.00 24.50 -1.83
CA PHE A 27 -27.79 24.45 -2.67
C PHE A 27 -27.15 23.05 -2.68
N LEU A 28 -27.83 22.04 -2.13
CA LEU A 28 -27.31 20.68 -2.06
C LEU A 28 -27.46 19.98 -3.42
N GLU A 29 -26.35 19.58 -4.00
CA GLU A 29 -26.30 18.78 -5.23
C GLU A 29 -25.59 17.46 -4.93
N ILE A 30 -26.20 16.34 -5.34
CA ILE A 30 -25.60 15.01 -5.24
C ILE A 30 -25.27 14.55 -6.66
N GLU A 31 -24.00 14.26 -6.88
CA GLU A 31 -23.50 13.80 -8.16
C GLU A 31 -23.16 12.31 -8.12
N PHE A 32 -23.36 11.66 -9.26
CA PHE A 32 -22.82 10.33 -9.48
C PHE A 32 -21.35 10.44 -9.87
N GLU A 33 -20.45 10.03 -8.97
CA GLU A 33 -19.00 10.13 -9.21
C GLU A 33 -18.43 8.90 -9.93
N THR A 34 -18.68 7.69 -9.43
CA THR A 34 -18.01 6.48 -9.93
C THR A 34 -18.85 5.22 -9.72
N TYR A 35 -18.85 4.33 -10.71
CA TYR A 35 -19.36 2.97 -10.59
C TYR A 35 -18.18 1.98 -10.47
N PHE A 36 -18.26 1.14 -9.44
CA PHE A 36 -17.34 0.02 -9.24
C PHE A 36 -18.05 -1.28 -9.60
N SER A 37 -17.54 -2.02 -10.58
CA SER A 37 -18.04 -3.38 -10.92
C SER A 37 -17.61 -4.40 -9.88
N ARG A 38 -16.43 -4.20 -9.28
CA ARG A 38 -15.89 -4.96 -8.14
C ARG A 38 -15.36 -3.98 -7.11
N PHE A 39 -15.55 -4.29 -5.82
CA PHE A 39 -15.18 -3.37 -4.75
C PHE A 39 -14.80 -4.14 -3.50
N ILE A 40 -13.76 -3.67 -2.81
CA ILE A 40 -13.35 -4.19 -1.51
C ILE A 40 -12.97 -3.05 -0.57
N MET A 41 -13.41 -3.19 0.68
CA MET A 41 -13.01 -2.33 1.78
C MET A 41 -12.38 -3.22 2.85
N PRO A 42 -11.04 -3.24 2.97
CA PRO A 42 -10.37 -4.05 3.97
C PRO A 42 -10.79 -3.67 5.38
N THR A 43 -10.76 -4.64 6.28
CA THR A 43 -10.91 -4.39 7.70
C THR A 43 -9.63 -3.81 8.28
N VAL A 44 -9.75 -3.16 9.45
CA VAL A 44 -8.57 -2.81 10.25
C VAL A 44 -7.92 -4.11 10.70
N ARG A 45 -6.60 -4.22 10.57
CA ARG A 45 -5.86 -5.45 10.92
C ARG A 45 -6.23 -5.91 12.33
N GLY A 46 -6.74 -7.14 12.46
CA GLY A 46 -7.13 -7.74 13.74
C GLY A 46 -8.45 -7.23 14.33
N GLN A 47 -9.27 -6.51 13.56
CA GLN A 47 -10.59 -6.06 13.98
C GLN A 47 -11.63 -6.31 12.87
N GLU A 48 -12.89 -6.50 13.25
CA GLU A 48 -13.99 -6.55 12.27
C GLU A 48 -14.36 -5.17 11.72
N THR A 49 -13.90 -4.09 12.37
CA THR A 49 -14.17 -2.72 11.96
C THR A 49 -13.56 -2.43 10.59
N GLY A 50 -14.38 -1.98 9.64
CA GLY A 50 -13.93 -1.54 8.31
C GLY A 50 -12.91 -0.41 8.39
N SER A 51 -11.87 -0.47 7.57
CA SER A 51 -10.87 0.60 7.52
C SER A 51 -11.45 1.86 6.87
N LYS A 52 -11.42 2.98 7.58
CA LYS A 52 -11.78 4.28 7.00
C LYS A 52 -10.76 4.68 5.93
N LYS A 53 -11.24 5.16 4.78
CA LYS A 53 -10.44 5.71 3.66
C LYS A 53 -9.45 4.72 3.00
N ARG A 54 -9.65 3.42 3.16
CA ARG A 54 -8.83 2.38 2.52
C ARG A 54 -9.73 1.44 1.73
N TYR A 55 -9.64 1.46 0.41
CA TYR A 55 -10.44 0.62 -0.47
C TYR A 55 -9.78 0.44 -1.84
N ALA A 56 -10.19 -0.62 -2.53
CA ALA A 56 -9.87 -0.84 -3.94
C ALA A 56 -11.11 -1.29 -4.70
N GLY A 57 -11.11 -1.11 -6.02
CA GLY A 57 -12.15 -1.62 -6.87
C GLY A 57 -11.87 -1.43 -8.34
N VAL A 58 -12.67 -2.07 -9.17
CA VAL A 58 -12.63 -1.93 -10.63
C VAL A 58 -13.64 -0.88 -11.03
N THR A 59 -13.15 0.29 -11.47
CA THR A 59 -13.98 1.35 -12.04
C THR A 59 -14.30 1.05 -13.49
N VAL A 60 -15.53 1.35 -13.91
CA VAL A 60 -15.96 1.18 -15.30
C VAL A 60 -16.28 2.56 -15.87
N ALA A 61 -15.57 2.95 -16.93
CA ALA A 61 -15.80 4.19 -17.63
C ALA A 61 -17.03 4.10 -18.55
N PRO A 62 -17.57 5.24 -19.06
CA PRO A 62 -18.76 5.23 -19.93
C PRO A 62 -18.61 4.43 -21.22
N ASP A 63 -17.38 4.26 -21.71
CA ASP A 63 -17.03 3.45 -22.88
C ASP A 63 -16.87 1.95 -22.57
N GLY A 64 -17.06 1.56 -21.31
CA GLY A 64 -16.91 0.19 -20.83
C GLY A 64 -15.48 -0.19 -20.43
N THR A 65 -14.51 0.72 -20.51
CA THR A 65 -13.13 0.42 -20.09
C THR A 65 -13.04 0.23 -18.57
N GLU A 66 -12.40 -0.86 -18.18
CA GLU A 66 -12.20 -1.21 -16.77
C GLU A 66 -10.83 -0.76 -16.27
N LYS A 67 -10.79 -0.19 -15.06
CA LYS A 67 -9.54 0.25 -14.44
C LYS A 67 -9.55 -0.01 -12.95
N LEU A 68 -8.46 -0.63 -12.48
CA LEU A 68 -8.22 -0.83 -11.05
C LEU A 68 -7.88 0.49 -10.36
N LEU A 69 -8.59 0.78 -9.26
CA LEU A 69 -8.42 1.98 -8.45
C LEU A 69 -8.12 1.60 -7.01
N PHE A 70 -7.12 2.28 -6.43
CA PHE A 70 -6.71 2.13 -5.04
C PHE A 70 -6.83 3.47 -4.32
N LYS A 71 -7.32 3.46 -3.08
CA LYS A 71 -7.34 4.62 -2.18
C LYS A 71 -6.84 4.20 -0.80
N GLY A 72 -5.83 4.91 -0.30
CA GLY A 72 -5.26 4.70 1.04
C GLY A 72 -4.54 3.37 1.28
N LEU A 73 -4.47 2.50 0.28
CA LEU A 73 -3.78 1.21 0.33
C LEU A 73 -2.29 1.35 -0.01
N GLU A 74 -1.52 0.30 0.27
CA GLU A 74 -0.08 0.19 0.12
C GLU A 74 0.40 0.58 -1.29
N GLN A 75 -0.36 0.24 -2.33
CA GLN A 75 -0.06 0.49 -3.74
C GLN A 75 0.14 1.99 -4.06
N VAL A 76 -0.61 2.88 -3.39
CA VAL A 76 -0.54 4.33 -3.58
C VAL A 76 0.37 5.03 -2.56
N ARG A 77 0.99 4.27 -1.66
CA ARG A 77 1.82 4.82 -0.58
C ARG A 77 3.30 4.82 -0.97
N THR A 78 3.95 5.98 -0.81
CA THR A 78 5.36 6.15 -1.15
C THR A 78 6.32 5.55 -0.11
N ASP A 79 5.82 5.24 1.10
CA ASP A 79 6.60 4.65 2.18
C ASP A 79 6.65 3.11 2.13
N TRP A 80 6.01 2.49 1.14
CA TRP A 80 6.06 1.05 0.86
C TRP A 80 7.00 0.76 -0.31
N THR A 81 7.57 -0.43 -0.31
CA THR A 81 8.52 -0.86 -1.35
C THR A 81 7.82 -1.04 -2.70
N LYS A 82 8.59 -0.95 -3.79
CA LYS A 82 8.09 -1.25 -5.14
C LYS A 82 7.53 -2.67 -5.21
N LEU A 83 8.17 -3.62 -4.53
CA LEU A 83 7.71 -5.00 -4.39
C LEU A 83 6.25 -5.07 -3.89
N ALA A 84 5.96 -4.45 -2.74
CA ALA A 84 4.63 -4.49 -2.15
C ALA A 84 3.57 -3.85 -3.05
N ARG A 85 3.92 -2.72 -3.67
CA ARG A 85 3.00 -1.98 -4.55
C ARG A 85 2.65 -2.77 -5.80
N GLU A 86 3.63 -3.43 -6.42
CA GLU A 86 3.42 -4.28 -7.59
C GLU A 86 2.66 -5.56 -7.24
N LEU A 87 2.98 -6.18 -6.11
CA LEU A 87 2.25 -7.35 -5.60
C LEU A 87 0.78 -7.00 -5.37
N GLN A 88 0.49 -5.89 -4.67
CA GLN A 88 -0.90 -5.51 -4.38
C GLN A 88 -1.69 -5.26 -5.66
N ALA A 89 -1.09 -4.59 -6.65
CA ALA A 89 -1.72 -4.36 -7.93
C ALA A 89 -2.06 -5.67 -8.66
N GLN A 90 -1.08 -6.57 -8.79
CA GLN A 90 -1.26 -7.84 -9.50
C GLN A 90 -2.23 -8.77 -8.77
N LEU A 91 -2.10 -8.90 -7.45
CA LEU A 91 -2.97 -9.76 -6.64
C LEU A 91 -4.43 -9.31 -6.71
N TYR A 92 -4.69 -8.01 -6.56
CA TYR A 92 -6.05 -7.47 -6.63
C TYR A 92 -6.64 -7.58 -8.04
N GLN A 93 -5.81 -7.39 -9.08
CA GLN A 93 -6.24 -7.60 -10.46
C GLN A 93 -6.71 -9.04 -10.67
N ARG A 94 -5.90 -10.04 -10.27
CA ARG A 94 -6.26 -11.45 -10.40
C ARG A 94 -7.53 -11.79 -9.63
N ILE A 95 -7.61 -11.36 -8.37
CA ILE A 95 -8.77 -11.64 -7.52
C ILE A 95 -10.04 -11.00 -8.08
N PHE A 96 -9.99 -9.76 -8.56
CA PHE A 96 -11.18 -9.14 -9.16
C PHE A 96 -11.60 -9.79 -10.48
N ASN A 97 -10.69 -10.45 -11.18
CA ASN A 97 -10.95 -11.22 -12.39
C ASN A 97 -11.28 -12.71 -12.14
N ASP A 98 -11.39 -13.15 -10.89
CA ASP A 98 -11.57 -14.56 -10.51
C ASP A 98 -10.44 -15.49 -11.01
N GLU A 99 -9.23 -14.96 -11.16
CA GLU A 99 -8.05 -15.69 -11.63
C GLU A 99 -7.28 -16.35 -10.47
N PRO A 100 -6.58 -17.49 -10.72
CA PRO A 100 -5.68 -18.09 -9.74
C PRO A 100 -4.56 -17.12 -9.30
N TYR A 101 -4.28 -17.06 -8.00
CA TYR A 101 -3.27 -16.15 -7.44
C TYR A 101 -2.11 -16.86 -6.71
N LEU A 102 -2.20 -18.17 -6.49
CA LEU A 102 -1.15 -18.90 -5.76
C LEU A 102 0.16 -18.99 -6.56
N ASP A 103 0.06 -19.08 -7.88
CA ASP A 103 1.15 -19.03 -8.85
C ASP A 103 1.78 -17.63 -8.99
N LEU A 104 1.15 -16.58 -8.45
CA LEU A 104 1.79 -15.27 -8.26
C LEU A 104 2.62 -15.25 -6.96
N ILE A 105 2.05 -15.71 -5.86
CA ILE A 105 2.64 -15.53 -4.52
C ILE A 105 3.84 -16.47 -4.31
N LYS A 106 3.71 -17.76 -4.66
CA LYS A 106 4.77 -18.75 -4.39
C LYS A 106 6.09 -18.41 -5.09
N PRO A 107 6.12 -18.14 -6.41
CA PRO A 107 7.37 -17.77 -7.08
C PRO A 107 7.94 -16.45 -6.56
N LEU A 108 7.08 -15.50 -6.18
CA LEU A 108 7.53 -14.23 -5.61
C LEU A 108 8.32 -14.43 -4.32
N LEU A 109 7.87 -15.32 -3.43
CA LEU A 109 8.59 -15.62 -2.18
C LEU A 109 9.99 -16.20 -2.46
N GLU A 110 10.10 -17.11 -3.42
CA GLU A 110 11.39 -17.68 -3.83
C GLU A 110 12.31 -16.63 -4.47
N GLN A 111 11.77 -15.80 -5.37
CA GLN A 111 12.52 -14.72 -6.01
C GLN A 111 13.04 -13.69 -5.01
N VAL A 112 12.29 -13.39 -3.94
CA VAL A 112 12.75 -12.54 -2.84
C VAL A 112 13.86 -13.23 -2.05
N ARG A 113 13.66 -14.48 -1.61
CA ARG A 113 14.66 -15.23 -0.81
C ARG A 113 15.98 -15.47 -1.55
N THR A 114 15.93 -15.54 -2.88
CA THR A 114 17.11 -15.73 -3.74
C THR A 114 17.74 -14.41 -4.21
N GLY A 115 17.22 -13.25 -3.76
CA GLY A 115 17.77 -11.93 -4.08
C GLY A 115 17.49 -11.44 -5.51
N GLN A 116 16.65 -12.13 -6.28
CA GLN A 116 16.31 -11.73 -7.65
C GLN A 116 15.55 -10.40 -7.72
N LEU A 117 14.93 -9.99 -6.60
CA LEU A 117 14.08 -8.81 -6.50
C LEU A 117 14.65 -7.69 -5.62
N ASP A 118 15.95 -7.70 -5.30
CA ASP A 118 16.60 -6.71 -4.41
C ASP A 118 16.32 -5.26 -4.81
N HIS A 119 16.36 -4.99 -6.12
CA HIS A 119 16.06 -3.67 -6.68
C HIS A 119 14.64 -3.17 -6.39
N LYS A 120 13.72 -4.05 -5.97
CA LYS A 120 12.34 -3.71 -5.58
C LYS A 120 12.15 -3.56 -4.07
N LEU A 121 13.17 -3.85 -3.27
CA LEU A 121 13.12 -3.86 -1.79
C LEU A 121 13.44 -2.50 -1.16
N VAL A 122 13.75 -1.49 -1.97
CA VAL A 122 14.15 -0.16 -1.50
C VAL A 122 12.97 0.58 -0.85
N TYR A 123 13.17 1.02 0.40
CA TYR A 123 12.32 1.99 1.07
C TYR A 123 12.77 3.41 0.73
N ARG A 124 11.81 4.33 0.61
CA ARG A 124 12.07 5.75 0.43
C ARG A 124 11.29 6.58 1.44
N LYS A 125 11.97 7.43 2.20
CA LYS A 125 11.32 8.24 3.24
C LYS A 125 11.92 9.63 3.38
N ARG A 126 11.06 10.61 3.65
CA ARG A 126 11.47 12.00 3.88
C ARG A 126 11.87 12.21 5.34
N LEU A 127 13.08 12.72 5.55
CA LEU A 127 13.53 13.33 6.79
C LEU A 127 12.87 14.70 6.90
N ARG A 128 11.92 14.84 7.82
CA ARG A 128 11.09 16.05 7.97
C ARG A 128 11.74 17.12 8.84
N ARG A 129 12.79 16.76 9.57
CA ARG A 129 13.54 17.60 10.49
C ARG A 129 15.04 17.38 10.28
N PRO A 130 15.89 18.32 10.71
CA PRO A 130 17.32 18.11 10.79
C PRO A 130 17.69 16.81 11.53
N LEU A 131 18.74 16.14 11.07
CA LEU A 131 19.10 14.80 11.56
C LEU A 131 19.47 14.76 13.05
N VAL A 132 20.00 15.88 13.56
CA VAL A 132 20.39 16.09 14.96
C VAL A 132 19.19 16.17 15.90
N GLU A 133 17.99 16.53 15.43
CA GLU A 133 16.80 16.67 16.26
C GLU A 133 16.15 15.32 16.64
N TYR A 134 16.57 14.23 16.00
CA TYR A 134 16.05 12.90 16.29
C TYR A 134 16.75 12.26 17.51
N LEU A 135 16.36 12.67 18.71
CA LEU A 135 17.03 12.27 19.96
C LEU A 135 16.59 10.91 20.53
N LYS A 136 15.30 10.57 20.41
CA LYS A 136 14.72 9.33 21.00
C LYS A 136 13.94 8.55 19.95
N ASN A 137 13.86 7.22 20.11
CA ASN A 137 13.13 6.30 19.23
C ASN A 137 13.50 6.48 17.76
N VAL A 138 14.80 6.40 17.46
CA VAL A 138 15.38 6.71 16.15
C VAL A 138 14.79 5.78 15.08
N PRO A 139 13.96 6.29 14.15
CA PRO A 139 13.31 5.45 13.16
C PRO A 139 14.30 4.87 12.12
N PRO A 140 13.95 3.79 11.41
CA PRO A 140 14.83 3.13 10.45
C PRO A 140 15.50 4.05 9.42
N HIS A 141 14.71 4.88 8.74
CA HIS A 141 15.21 5.87 7.78
C HIS A 141 16.19 6.89 8.38
N VAL A 142 16.05 7.24 9.67
CA VAL A 142 16.99 8.14 10.36
C VAL A 142 18.28 7.40 10.71
N GLN A 143 18.20 6.12 11.11
CA GLN A 143 19.38 5.29 11.32
C GLN A 143 20.19 5.13 10.03
N ALA A 144 19.51 4.84 8.91
CA ALA A 144 20.14 4.77 7.59
C ALA A 144 20.78 6.10 7.18
N ALA A 145 20.10 7.22 7.38
CA ALA A 145 20.64 8.55 7.09
C ALA A 145 21.89 8.89 7.94
N ARG A 146 21.93 8.47 9.21
CA ARG A 146 23.14 8.62 10.04
C ARG A 146 24.31 7.82 9.50
N LYS A 147 24.09 6.55 9.13
CA LYS A 147 25.11 5.71 8.50
C LYS A 147 25.61 6.34 7.20
N ALA A 148 24.70 6.92 6.42
CA ALA A 148 25.02 7.62 5.18
C ALA A 148 25.91 8.85 5.43
N GLU A 149 25.56 9.71 6.40
CA GLU A 149 26.38 10.87 6.78
C GLU A 149 27.79 10.47 7.24
N THR A 150 27.90 9.44 8.08
CA THR A 150 29.21 8.92 8.51
C THR A 150 30.02 8.41 7.32
N TRP A 151 29.40 7.65 6.42
CA TRP A 151 30.07 7.13 5.22
C TRP A 151 30.51 8.27 4.29
N ARG A 152 29.67 9.28 4.05
CA ARG A 152 30.00 10.44 3.23
C ARG A 152 31.17 11.23 3.81
N LEU A 153 31.16 11.47 5.12
CA LEU A 153 32.26 12.14 5.82
C LEU A 153 33.58 11.39 5.62
N ASN A 154 33.58 10.06 5.81
CA ASN A 154 34.76 9.23 5.64
C ASN A 154 35.28 9.20 4.19
N ASN A 155 34.42 9.50 3.21
CA ASN A 155 34.76 9.56 1.78
C ASN A 155 34.94 10.99 1.25
N ASN A 156 35.06 11.99 2.12
CA ASN A 156 35.19 13.42 1.76
C ASN A 156 34.05 13.93 0.85
N LEU A 157 32.85 13.38 1.00
CA LEU A 157 31.65 13.82 0.29
C LEU A 157 30.87 14.84 1.12
N PRO A 158 30.16 15.79 0.47
CA PRO A 158 29.32 16.75 1.19
C PRO A 158 28.16 16.04 1.90
N SER A 159 27.77 16.60 3.05
CA SER A 159 26.58 16.19 3.79
C SER A 159 25.34 16.28 2.91
N ALA A 160 24.49 15.25 2.95
CA ALA A 160 23.28 15.14 2.13
C ALA A 160 22.00 15.20 2.97
N TYR A 161 22.06 14.77 4.23
CA TYR A 161 20.89 14.48 5.06
C TYR A 161 20.84 15.30 6.36
N ALA A 162 21.89 16.06 6.71
CA ALA A 162 21.95 16.81 7.97
C ALA A 162 20.77 17.79 8.15
N LYS A 163 20.35 18.46 7.06
CA LYS A 163 19.23 19.43 7.06
C LYS A 163 17.88 18.82 6.64
N GLY A 164 17.78 17.50 6.61
CA GLY A 164 16.64 16.77 6.05
C GLY A 164 16.85 16.39 4.58
N GLY A 165 15.83 15.81 3.96
CA GLY A 165 15.93 15.29 2.58
C GLY A 165 15.15 14.00 2.38
N TRP A 166 15.37 13.34 1.25
CA TRP A 166 14.85 12.00 0.98
C TRP A 166 15.98 11.00 1.09
N ILE A 167 15.77 9.96 1.90
CA ILE A 167 16.71 8.85 2.04
C ILE A 167 16.10 7.59 1.41
N GLU A 168 16.92 6.88 0.65
CA GLU A 168 16.64 5.54 0.15
C GLU A 168 17.47 4.55 0.95
N TYR A 169 16.82 3.50 1.46
CA TYR A 169 17.43 2.55 2.36
C TYR A 169 16.78 1.18 2.24
N VAL A 170 17.48 0.17 2.73
CA VAL A 170 17.03 -1.22 2.79
C VAL A 170 17.18 -1.72 4.22
N ILE A 171 16.42 -2.74 4.60
CA ILE A 171 16.64 -3.50 5.82
C ILE A 171 17.54 -4.70 5.49
N THR A 172 18.64 -4.80 6.22
CA THR A 172 19.57 -5.92 6.18
C THR A 172 19.58 -6.64 7.52
N LEU A 173 20.28 -7.76 7.62
CA LEU A 173 20.45 -8.48 8.88
C LEU A 173 21.13 -7.65 9.99
N THR A 174 21.80 -6.54 9.63
CA THR A 174 22.42 -5.58 10.56
C THR A 174 21.60 -4.31 10.73
N GLY A 175 20.32 -4.37 10.38
CA GLY A 175 19.36 -3.28 10.46
C GLY A 175 19.32 -2.39 9.21
N PRO A 176 18.80 -1.16 9.32
CA PRO A 176 18.62 -0.28 8.17
C PRO A 176 19.96 0.19 7.60
N GLN A 177 20.15 0.06 6.29
CA GLN A 177 21.35 0.49 5.58
C GLN A 177 20.96 1.42 4.42
N PRO A 178 21.64 2.56 4.24
CA PRO A 178 21.38 3.46 3.12
C PRO A 178 21.76 2.80 1.79
N LEU A 179 21.02 3.07 0.72
CA LEU A 179 21.27 2.43 -0.58
C LEU A 179 22.62 2.86 -1.18
N GLU A 180 23.02 4.11 -0.96
CA GLU A 180 24.23 4.71 -1.53
C GLU A 180 25.55 4.07 -1.08
N ILE A 181 25.55 3.28 0.00
CA ILE A 181 26.76 2.60 0.49
C ILE A 181 26.90 1.17 -0.05
N GLY A 182 26.02 0.72 -0.94
CA GLY A 182 26.06 -0.63 -1.52
C GLY A 182 25.77 -1.73 -0.49
N PRO A 183 24.60 -1.74 0.15
CA PRO A 183 24.27 -2.72 1.18
C PRO A 183 24.19 -4.15 0.63
N VAL A 184 24.62 -5.10 1.44
CA VAL A 184 24.54 -6.55 1.21
C VAL A 184 23.81 -7.23 2.37
N ASN A 185 23.52 -8.53 2.25
CA ASN A 185 22.88 -9.36 3.28
C ASN A 185 21.50 -8.82 3.70
N TYR A 186 20.61 -8.64 2.72
CA TYR A 186 19.23 -8.21 2.92
C TYR A 186 18.51 -9.17 3.88
N ASP A 187 17.68 -8.62 4.75
CA ASP A 187 16.81 -9.41 5.61
C ASP A 187 15.53 -9.75 4.84
N TYR A 188 15.57 -10.84 4.07
CA TYR A 188 14.45 -11.23 3.20
C TYR A 188 13.18 -11.53 3.97
N GLU A 189 13.27 -12.15 5.15
CA GLU A 189 12.10 -12.47 5.96
C GLU A 189 11.43 -11.19 6.49
N HIS A 190 12.19 -10.13 6.82
CA HIS A 190 11.59 -8.82 7.10
C HIS A 190 10.70 -8.34 5.95
N TYR A 191 11.11 -8.49 4.69
CA TYR A 191 10.27 -8.07 3.56
C TYR A 191 9.06 -8.99 3.37
N ILE A 192 9.20 -10.29 3.61
CA ILE A 192 8.07 -11.21 3.56
C ILE A 192 7.02 -10.80 4.61
N GLU A 193 7.42 -10.68 5.88
CA GLU A 193 6.52 -10.35 7.00
C GLU A 193 5.96 -8.91 6.93
N ARG A 194 6.78 -7.95 6.49
CA ARG A 194 6.43 -6.52 6.56
C ARG A 194 5.94 -5.94 5.25
N GLN A 195 6.21 -6.56 4.10
CA GLN A 195 5.83 -6.04 2.78
C GLN A 195 4.90 -6.97 2.01
N ILE A 196 5.07 -8.29 2.09
CA ILE A 196 4.27 -9.26 1.34
C ILE A 196 3.03 -9.67 2.13
N GLU A 197 3.21 -10.25 3.32
CA GLU A 197 2.13 -10.75 4.17
C GLU A 197 1.01 -9.71 4.37
N PRO A 198 1.27 -8.43 4.72
CA PRO A 198 0.20 -7.47 4.96
C PRO A 198 -0.61 -7.13 3.71
N VAL A 199 0.02 -7.24 2.52
CA VAL A 199 -0.66 -7.03 1.24
C VAL A 199 -1.58 -8.20 0.93
N VAL A 200 -1.08 -9.43 1.15
CA VAL A 200 -1.81 -10.67 0.91
C VAL A 200 -3.00 -10.78 1.87
N ASP A 201 -2.77 -10.62 3.17
CA ASP A 201 -3.81 -10.68 4.20
C ASP A 201 -4.75 -9.47 4.18
N GLY A 202 -4.43 -8.44 3.39
CA GLY A 202 -5.36 -7.34 3.14
C GLY A 202 -6.57 -7.74 2.28
N ILE A 203 -6.51 -8.88 1.56
CA ILE A 203 -7.56 -9.32 0.63
C ILE A 203 -7.94 -10.80 0.76
N LEU A 204 -7.00 -11.70 1.10
CA LEU A 204 -7.31 -13.13 1.17
C LEU A 204 -8.36 -13.55 2.22
N PRO A 205 -8.52 -12.86 3.36
CA PRO A 205 -9.58 -13.21 4.31
C PRO A 205 -10.99 -13.18 3.69
N PHE A 206 -11.23 -12.34 2.68
CA PHE A 206 -12.51 -12.29 1.95
C PHE A 206 -12.75 -13.54 1.07
N LEU A 207 -11.69 -14.31 0.80
CA LEU A 207 -11.72 -15.57 0.08
C LEU A 207 -11.61 -16.79 1.03
N ASN A 208 -11.71 -16.57 2.35
CA ASN A 208 -11.45 -17.58 3.38
C ASN A 208 -10.05 -18.21 3.27
N ASP A 209 -9.05 -17.44 2.84
CA ASP A 209 -7.65 -17.87 2.82
C ASP A 209 -6.76 -16.89 3.60
N SER A 210 -5.50 -17.26 3.79
CA SER A 210 -4.51 -16.43 4.49
C SER A 210 -3.12 -16.66 3.94
N PHE A 211 -2.21 -15.71 4.19
CA PHE A 211 -0.80 -15.87 3.88
C PHE A 211 -0.21 -17.10 4.57
N ALA A 212 -0.55 -17.31 5.86
CA ALA A 212 -0.11 -18.47 6.63
C ALA A 212 -0.51 -19.80 5.96
N ASN A 213 -1.77 -19.94 5.54
CA ASN A 213 -2.25 -21.13 4.83
C ASN A 213 -1.47 -21.38 3.53
N ILE A 214 -1.14 -20.33 2.77
CA ILE A 214 -0.35 -20.44 1.54
C ILE A 214 1.05 -20.98 1.84
N THR A 215 1.69 -20.48 2.90
CA THR A 215 3.03 -20.93 3.30
C THR A 215 3.05 -22.33 3.92
N GLU A 216 2.02 -22.72 4.67
CA GLU A 216 1.89 -24.08 5.21
C GLU A 216 1.70 -25.12 4.09
N ARG A 217 0.88 -24.80 3.07
CA ARG A 217 0.75 -25.62 1.86
C ARG A 217 2.07 -25.80 1.11
N GLN A 218 3.05 -24.91 1.31
CA GLN A 218 4.39 -25.04 0.72
C GLN A 218 5.26 -26.00 1.55
N LEU A 219 5.17 -25.96 2.87
CA LEU A 219 5.93 -26.85 3.76
C LEU A 219 5.41 -28.29 3.74
N GLY A 220 4.10 -28.50 3.60
CA GLY A 220 3.49 -29.84 3.50
C GLY A 220 3.69 -30.57 2.16
N LEU A 221 4.42 -29.96 1.22
CA LEU A 221 4.78 -30.57 -0.08
C LEU A 221 6.22 -31.11 -0.10
N PHE A 222 6.93 -31.10 1.04
CA PHE A 222 8.25 -31.69 1.24
C PHE A 222 8.21 -32.87 2.21
#